data_AF-A0A3D1IDW8-F1
#
_entry.id   AF-A0A3D1IDW8-F1
#
_cell.length_a   1.000
_cell.length_b   1.000
_cell.length_c   1.000
_cell.angle_alpha   90.00
_cell.angle_beta   90.00
_cell.angle_gamma   90.00
#
_symmetry.space_group_name_H-M   'P 1'
#
loop_
_entity.id
_entity.type
_entity.pdbx_description
1 polymer ?
#
loop_
_entity_poly.entity_id
_entity_poly.type
_entity_poly.pdbx_seq_one_letter_code
_entity_poly.pdbx_strand_id
1 'polypeptide(L)'
;MAQDTPYPIFTADHLDATMKTLGPNLAGLQAALREGDFSTAKERAIRSREQLATTVTFWRDHERDDAVQLIRDVLDQFDALDGLLSTPEVDSAGVEPLLSGIQRGCQACHGVYREQDAVTGDYRLNQGAL
;
A
#
# COMPACT_ATOMS: atom_id res chain seq x y z
N MET A 1 -33.63 -14.31 18.51
CA MET A 1 -32.44 -14.96 17.94
C MET A 1 -31.70 -13.89 17.16
N ALA A 2 -30.59 -13.39 17.70
CA ALA A 2 -29.74 -12.45 16.97
C ALA A 2 -29.04 -13.25 15.86
N GLN A 3 -29.15 -12.78 14.62
CA GLN A 3 -28.40 -13.34 13.51
C GLN A 3 -26.96 -12.87 13.69
N ASP A 4 -26.07 -13.81 14.07
CA ASP A 4 -24.62 -13.63 13.97
C ASP A 4 -24.29 -13.43 12.50
N THR A 5 -24.36 -12.18 12.03
CA THR A 5 -23.79 -11.82 10.74
C THR A 5 -22.28 -11.91 10.97
N PRO A 6 -21.57 -12.88 10.36
CA PRO A 6 -20.13 -12.94 10.50
C PRO A 6 -19.58 -11.58 10.07
N TYR A 7 -18.72 -10.97 10.88
CA TYR A 7 -18.00 -9.79 10.44
C TYR A 7 -17.39 -10.08 9.06
N PRO A 8 -17.54 -9.18 8.07
CA PRO A 8 -17.01 -9.42 6.74
C PRO A 8 -15.51 -9.67 6.84
N ILE A 9 -15.11 -10.92 6.59
CA ILE A 9 -13.72 -11.34 6.64
C ILE A 9 -13.00 -10.70 5.46
N PHE A 10 -11.89 -10.02 5.73
CA PHE A 10 -11.01 -9.55 4.66
C PHE A 10 -10.26 -10.78 4.13
N THR A 11 -10.64 -11.29 2.96
CA THR A 11 -10.10 -12.54 2.40
C THR A 11 -8.83 -12.28 1.57
N ALA A 12 -8.16 -13.36 1.16
CA ALA A 12 -7.03 -13.27 0.22
C ALA A 12 -7.44 -12.63 -1.13
N ASP A 13 -8.67 -12.86 -1.60
CA ASP A 13 -9.20 -12.21 -2.81
C ASP A 13 -9.39 -10.71 -2.62
N HIS A 14 -9.85 -10.28 -1.43
CA HIS A 14 -9.94 -8.85 -1.10
C HIS A 14 -8.55 -8.20 -1.06
N LEU A 15 -7.54 -8.92 -0.56
CA LEU A 15 -6.15 -8.45 -0.56
C LEU A 15 -5.61 -8.30 -1.97
N ASP A 16 -5.74 -9.33 -2.80
CA ASP A 16 -5.29 -9.32 -4.19
C ASP A 16 -5.96 -8.18 -4.99
N ALA A 17 -7.28 -8.04 -4.89
CA ALA A 17 -8.02 -6.95 -5.55
C ALA A 17 -7.55 -5.56 -5.08
N THR A 18 -7.30 -5.40 -3.78
CA THR A 18 -6.79 -4.15 -3.22
C THR A 18 -5.40 -3.85 -3.78
N MET A 19 -4.49 -4.83 -3.81
CA MET A 19 -3.13 -4.64 -4.34
C MET A 19 -3.11 -4.35 -5.84
N LYS A 20 -4.01 -4.98 -6.62
CA LYS A 20 -4.20 -4.69 -8.05
C LYS A 20 -4.69 -3.26 -8.32
N THR A 21 -5.40 -2.67 -7.36
CA THR A 21 -5.82 -1.27 -7.44
C THR A 21 -4.73 -0.31 -6.94
N LEU A 22 -4.01 -0.69 -5.88
CA LEU A 22 -2.95 0.09 -5.26
C LEU A 22 -1.76 0.31 -6.22
N GLY A 23 -1.33 -0.74 -6.94
CA GLY A 23 -0.19 -0.66 -7.86
C GLY A 23 -0.31 0.47 -8.91
N PRO A 24 -1.40 0.52 -9.70
CA PRO A 24 -1.66 1.62 -10.63
C PRO A 24 -1.75 3.00 -9.96
N ASN A 25 -2.31 3.11 -8.75
CA ASN A 25 -2.37 4.37 -8.02
C ASN A 25 -0.97 4.86 -7.63
N LEU A 26 -0.11 3.96 -7.14
CA LEU A 26 1.29 4.28 -6.81
C LEU A 26 2.11 4.66 -8.06
N ALA A 27 1.91 3.96 -9.18
CA ALA A 27 2.55 4.33 -10.45
C ALA A 27 2.08 5.71 -10.94
N GLY A 28 0.78 6.02 -10.81
CA GLY A 28 0.24 7.33 -11.13
C GLY A 28 0.77 8.44 -10.22
N LEU A 29 0.97 8.16 -8.92
CA LEU A 29 1.61 9.09 -7.98
C LEU A 29 3.02 9.43 -8.48
N GLN A 30 3.82 8.44 -8.83
CA GLN A 30 5.17 8.62 -9.35
C GLN A 30 5.20 9.41 -10.67
N ALA A 31 4.23 9.19 -11.55
CA ALA A 31 4.11 9.95 -12.79
C ALA A 31 3.80 11.43 -12.50
N ALA A 32 2.79 11.70 -11.68
CA ALA A 32 2.40 13.06 -11.32
C ALA A 32 3.53 13.84 -10.64
N LEU A 33 4.29 13.20 -9.73
CA LEU A 33 5.46 13.79 -9.10
C LEU A 33 6.55 14.17 -10.11
N ARG A 34 6.82 13.33 -11.12
CA ARG A 34 7.79 13.63 -12.19
C ARG A 34 7.34 14.78 -13.08
N GLU A 35 6.04 14.94 -13.28
CA GLU A 35 5.44 16.01 -14.07
C GLU A 35 5.28 17.32 -13.30
N GLY A 36 5.54 17.31 -11.98
CA GLY A 36 5.30 18.46 -11.10
C GLY A 36 3.82 18.72 -10.82
N ASP A 37 2.94 17.77 -11.15
CA ASP A 37 1.52 17.84 -10.83
C ASP A 37 1.29 17.39 -9.38
N PHE A 38 1.61 18.28 -8.44
CA PHE A 38 1.51 17.99 -7.02
C PHE A 38 0.07 17.82 -6.53
N SER A 39 -0.91 18.40 -7.22
CA SER A 39 -2.33 18.20 -6.91
C SER A 39 -2.75 16.76 -7.20
N THR A 40 -2.48 16.27 -8.41
CA THR A 40 -2.77 14.88 -8.77
C THR A 40 -1.93 13.91 -7.94
N ALA A 41 -0.67 14.24 -7.66
CA ALA A 41 0.18 13.43 -6.79
C ALA A 41 -0.47 13.27 -5.40
N LYS A 42 -0.93 14.37 -4.78
CA LYS A 42 -1.55 14.34 -3.46
C LYS A 42 -2.80 13.46 -3.44
N GLU A 43 -3.70 13.62 -4.41
CA GLU A 43 -4.89 12.77 -4.52
C GLU A 43 -4.54 11.28 -4.60
N ARG A 44 -3.52 10.94 -5.39
CA ARG A 44 -3.08 9.54 -5.54
C ARG A 44 -2.36 9.01 -4.30
N ALA A 45 -1.61 9.83 -3.59
CA ALA A 45 -0.99 9.48 -2.31
C ALA A 45 -2.06 9.12 -1.27
N ILE A 46 -3.07 9.97 -1.10
CA ILE A 46 -4.20 9.75 -0.16
C ILE A 46 -4.92 8.44 -0.50
N ARG A 47 -5.32 8.25 -1.76
CA ARG A 47 -6.01 7.03 -2.21
C ARG A 47 -5.16 5.77 -1.98
N SER A 48 -3.86 5.83 -2.27
CA SER A 48 -2.94 4.70 -2.07
C SER A 48 -2.82 4.34 -0.59
N ARG A 49 -2.69 5.35 0.27
CA ARG A 49 -2.64 5.18 1.72
C ARG A 49 -3.91 4.54 2.26
N GLU A 50 -5.08 5.07 1.91
CA GLU A 50 -6.37 4.54 2.35
C GLU A 50 -6.55 3.09 1.93
N GLN A 51 -6.22 2.76 0.68
CA GLN A 51 -6.26 1.39 0.16
C GLN A 51 -5.32 0.46 0.91
N LEU A 52 -4.08 0.89 1.17
CA LEU A 52 -3.13 0.06 1.91
C LEU A 52 -3.61 -0.17 3.35
N ALA A 53 -4.16 0.85 4.01
CA ALA A 53 -4.63 0.76 5.38
C ALA A 53 -5.77 -0.25 5.57
N THR A 54 -6.64 -0.46 4.57
CA THR A 54 -7.71 -1.47 4.67
C THR A 54 -7.18 -2.89 4.77
N THR A 55 -5.96 -3.15 4.27
CA THR A 55 -5.34 -4.48 4.27
C THR A 55 -4.81 -4.89 5.64
N VAL A 56 -4.68 -3.97 6.60
CA VAL A 56 -4.22 -4.28 7.97
C VAL A 56 -5.07 -5.35 8.64
N THR A 57 -6.38 -5.37 8.36
CA THR A 57 -7.30 -6.37 8.91
C THR A 57 -6.91 -7.79 8.48
N PHE A 58 -6.59 -7.99 7.19
CA PHE A 58 -6.12 -9.28 6.68
C PHE A 58 -4.93 -9.80 7.49
N TRP A 59 -3.91 -8.96 7.66
CA TRP A 59 -2.67 -9.38 8.34
C TRP A 59 -2.88 -9.65 9.82
N ARG A 60 -3.78 -8.92 10.48
CA ARG A 60 -4.15 -9.19 11.88
C ARG A 60 -4.90 -10.51 12.02
N ASP A 61 -5.83 -10.79 11.13
CA ASP A 61 -6.60 -12.04 11.13
C ASP A 61 -5.70 -13.26 10.89
N HIS A 62 -4.56 -13.06 10.21
CA HIS A 62 -3.50 -14.05 9.99
C HIS A 62 -2.36 -14.00 11.03
N GLU A 63 -2.49 -13.21 12.10
CA GLU A 63 -1.47 -13.08 13.17
C GLU A 63 -0.08 -12.68 12.64
N ARG A 64 -0.01 -11.89 11.56
CA ARG A 64 1.23 -11.40 10.94
C ARG A 64 1.55 -9.98 11.39
N ASP A 65 2.04 -9.88 12.63
CA ASP A 65 2.43 -8.60 13.25
C ASP A 65 3.56 -7.89 12.49
N ASP A 66 4.46 -8.64 11.86
CA ASP A 66 5.52 -8.09 11.02
C ASP A 66 4.98 -7.43 9.75
N ALA A 67 4.00 -8.05 9.08
CA ALA A 67 3.30 -7.45 7.93
C ALA A 67 2.53 -6.18 8.35
N VAL A 68 1.88 -6.21 9.51
CA VAL A 68 1.22 -5.04 10.09
C VAL A 68 2.22 -3.92 10.35
N GLN A 69 3.42 -4.22 10.85
CA GLN A 69 4.46 -3.22 11.07
C GLN A 69 4.98 -2.63 9.76
N LEU A 70 5.27 -3.47 8.75
CA LEU A 70 5.69 -3.01 7.43
C LEU A 70 4.66 -2.09 6.78
N ILE A 71 3.37 -2.39 6.94
CA ILE A 71 2.29 -1.53 6.43
C ILE A 71 2.29 -0.20 7.16
N ARG A 72 2.37 -0.19 8.50
CA ARG A 72 2.42 1.06 9.29
C ARG A 72 3.58 1.95 8.87
N ASP A 73 4.76 1.38 8.68
CA ASP A 73 5.94 2.13 8.24
C ASP A 73 5.69 2.80 6.88
N VAL A 74 5.02 2.13 5.95
CA VAL A 74 4.65 2.72 4.64
C VAL A 74 3.55 3.78 4.79
N LEU A 75 2.56 3.57 5.66
CA LEU A 75 1.51 4.55 5.93
C LEU A 75 2.09 5.85 6.50
N ASP A 76 3.07 5.76 7.41
CA ASP A 76 3.77 6.93 7.95
C ASP A 76 4.51 7.71 6.86
N GLN A 77 5.08 7.02 5.86
CA GLN A 77 5.70 7.69 4.70
C GLN A 77 4.66 8.39 3.81
N PHE A 78 3.49 7.79 3.60
CA PHE A 78 2.39 8.44 2.89
C PHE A 78 1.87 9.67 3.64
N ASP A 79 1.76 9.61 4.96
CA ASP A 79 1.35 10.74 5.80
C ASP A 79 2.36 11.90 5.72
N ALA A 80 3.66 11.58 5.78
CA ALA A 80 4.71 12.57 5.59
C ALA A 80 4.66 13.19 4.17
N LEU A 81 4.40 12.37 3.14
CA LEU A 81 4.31 12.84 1.76
C LEU A 81 3.10 13.76 1.57
N ASP A 82 1.94 13.40 2.13
CA ASP A 82 0.76 14.27 2.12
C ASP A 82 1.03 15.62 2.79
N GLY A 83 1.77 15.61 3.91
CA GLY A 83 2.23 16.82 4.59
C GLY A 83 3.06 17.73 3.68
N LEU A 84 4.05 17.19 2.96
CA LEU A 84 4.86 17.96 2.01
C LEU A 84 4.07 18.46 0.81
N LEU A 85 3.13 17.68 0.29
CA LEU A 85 2.29 18.07 -0.85
C LEU A 85 1.18 19.06 -0.47
N SER A 86 0.99 19.32 0.82
CA SER A 86 0.00 20.25 1.35
C SER A 86 0.54 21.66 1.59
N THR A 87 1.84 21.89 1.39
CA THR A 87 2.44 23.21 1.58
C THR A 87 2.18 24.13 0.38
N PRO A 88 2.16 25.46 0.57
CA PRO A 88 2.00 26.42 -0.53
C PRO A 88 3.13 26.33 -1.57
N GLU A 89 4.34 25.99 -1.12
CA GLU A 89 5.51 25.69 -1.94
C GLU A 89 5.99 24.29 -1.56
N VAL A 90 5.87 23.34 -2.49
CA VAL A 90 6.26 21.95 -2.27
C VAL A 90 7.79 21.84 -2.23
N ASP A 91 8.31 21.25 -1.15
CA ASP A 91 9.71 20.88 -1.05
C ASP A 91 9.98 19.62 -1.88
N SER A 92 10.30 19.82 -3.16
CA SER A 92 10.65 18.73 -4.09
C SER A 92 11.84 17.90 -3.61
N ALA A 93 12.76 18.46 -2.81
CA ALA A 93 13.90 17.71 -2.29
C ALA A 93 13.48 16.75 -1.16
N GLY A 94 12.45 17.11 -0.39
CA GLY A 94 11.85 16.26 0.63
C GLY A 94 10.96 15.13 0.08
N VAL A 95 10.42 15.29 -1.14
CA VAL A 95 9.51 14.30 -1.77
C VAL A 95 10.22 13.00 -2.15
N GLU A 96 11.39 13.08 -2.79
CA GLU A 96 12.08 11.91 -3.36
C GLU A 96 12.50 10.87 -2.29
N PRO A 97 13.04 11.26 -1.12
CA PRO A 97 13.33 10.32 -0.04
C PRO A 97 12.08 9.57 0.47
N LEU A 98 10.94 10.25 0.58
CA LEU A 98 9.68 9.63 1.03
C LEU A 98 9.14 8.66 -0.01
N LEU A 99 9.17 9.04 -1.29
CA LEU A 99 8.77 8.15 -2.39
C LEU A 99 9.63 6.89 -2.42
N SER A 100 10.95 7.05 -2.27
CA SER A 100 11.88 5.92 -2.17
C SER A 100 11.62 5.06 -0.93
N GLY A 101 11.22 5.67 0.20
CA GLY A 101 10.80 4.98 1.42
C GLY A 101 9.57 4.10 1.19
N ILE A 102 8.53 4.65 0.57
CA ILE A 102 7.32 3.92 0.19
C ILE A 102 7.67 2.72 -0.69
N GLN A 103 8.46 2.91 -1.74
CA GLN A 103 8.85 1.84 -2.67
C GLN A 103 9.62 0.71 -1.95
N ARG A 104 10.57 1.05 -1.08
CA ARG A 104 11.31 0.06 -0.28
C ARG A 104 10.38 -0.72 0.64
N GLY A 105 9.44 -0.06 1.31
CA GLY A 105 8.47 -0.74 2.18
C GLY A 105 7.55 -1.69 1.40
N CYS A 106 7.09 -1.28 0.21
CA CYS A 106 6.35 -2.17 -0.69
C CYS A 106 7.18 -3.41 -1.07
N GLN A 107 8.46 -3.22 -1.43
CA GLN A 107 9.36 -4.31 -1.78
C GLN A 107 9.64 -5.24 -0.59
N ALA A 108 9.81 -4.70 0.62
CA ALA A 108 10.04 -5.48 1.83
C ALA A 108 8.86 -6.42 2.13
N CYS A 109 7.63 -5.92 2.09
CA CYS A 109 6.44 -6.74 2.28
C CYS A 109 6.28 -7.78 1.16
N HIS A 110 6.45 -7.37 -0.10
CA HIS A 110 6.36 -8.29 -1.23
C HIS A 110 7.44 -9.38 -1.22
N GLY A 111 8.65 -9.08 -0.73
CA GLY A 111 9.73 -10.06 -0.66
C GLY A 111 9.46 -11.22 0.29
N VAL A 112 8.52 -11.06 1.23
CA VAL A 112 8.10 -12.11 2.18
C VAL A 112 6.80 -12.75 1.71
N TYR A 113 5.82 -11.91 1.36
CA TYR A 113 4.43 -12.31 1.23
C TYR A 113 3.94 -12.46 -0.21
N ARG A 114 4.77 -12.16 -1.21
CA ARG A 114 4.40 -12.31 -2.62
C ARG A 114 5.31 -13.33 -3.28
N GLU A 115 4.70 -14.29 -3.97
CA GLU A 115 5.41 -15.25 -4.80
C GLU A 115 4.98 -15.13 -6.25
N GLN A 116 5.82 -15.62 -7.15
CA GLN A 116 5.47 -15.76 -8.56
C GLN A 116 5.03 -17.20 -8.83
N ASP A 117 3.86 -17.36 -9.45
CA ASP A 117 3.42 -18.64 -9.96
C ASP A 117 4.39 -19.12 -11.05
N ALA A 118 4.98 -20.30 -10.84
CA ALA A 118 6.02 -20.84 -11.74
C ALA A 118 5.48 -21.24 -13.12
N VAL A 119 4.16 -21.38 -13.28
CA VAL A 119 3.51 -21.81 -14.52
C VAL A 119 3.01 -20.61 -15.31
N THR A 120 2.28 -19.70 -14.68
CA THR A 120 1.70 -18.53 -15.37
C THR A 120 2.61 -17.31 -15.35
N GLY A 121 3.56 -17.25 -14.41
CA GLY A 121 4.37 -16.07 -14.15
C GLY A 121 3.63 -14.96 -13.41
N ASP A 122 2.37 -15.18 -13.04
CA ASP A 122 1.58 -14.21 -12.29
C ASP A 122 2.06 -14.16 -10.84
N TYR A 123 2.02 -12.98 -10.25
CA TYR A 123 2.30 -12.85 -8.83
C TYR A 123 1.04 -13.07 -7.99
N ARG A 124 1.19 -13.80 -6.89
CA ARG A 124 0.11 -14.08 -5.92
C ARG A 124 0.63 -14.01 -4.48
N LEU A 125 -0.30 -14.10 -3.53
CA LEU A 125 0.01 -14.22 -2.11
C LEU A 125 0.75 -15.54 -1.83
N ASN A 126 1.87 -15.46 -1.12
CA ASN A 126 2.64 -16.61 -0.67
C ASN A 126 1.92 -17.30 0.50
N GLN A 127 1.18 -18.37 0.20
CA GLN A 127 0.43 -19.13 1.21
C GLN A 127 1.34 -19.78 2.26
N GLY A 128 2.61 -20.05 1.95
CA GLY A 128 3.57 -20.60 2.90
C GLY A 128 4.12 -19.58 3.90
N ALA A 129 3.88 -18.28 3.67
CA ALA A 129 4.24 -17.20 4.59
C ALA A 129 3.07 -16.73 5.48
N LEU A 130 1.83 -17.12 5.16
CA LEU A 130 0.64 -16.92 5.99
C LEU A 130 0.58 -17.90 7.16
#